data_AF-A0A931C9X5-F1
#
_entry.id   AF-A0A931C9X5-F1
#
_cell.length_a   1.000
_cell.length_b   1.000
_cell.length_c   1.000
_cell.angle_alpha   90.00
_cell.angle_beta   90.00
_cell.angle_gamma   90.00
#
_symmetry.space_group_name_H-M   'P 1'
#
loop_
_entity.id
_entity.type
_entity.pdbx_description
1 polymer ?
#
loop_
_entity_poly.entity_id
_entity_poly.type
_entity_poly.pdbx_seq_one_letter_code
_entity_poly.pdbx_strand_id
1 'polypeptide(L)'
;MFRRIAATAVTTTMTAALALAGLPAAAQAATVACSPAAGSPRCQVWTGKVSWVADGDTLRVDLAGDGTKTLKSIRLVGLQAMEQTVYSPNPAKRRGDCHSLAATARVEQLVKAGGGTVRLTALRSSSSSGNRPLRSAAVKINGRWQDIGLDLIRRGHGLWLPFSGEWAWDEAYRVAAQAAARERRNLYDTDKCGSGPAQSAGLALSINPDPDGADQQNLNGEWFRVDNPSAQAVSLAGWWVRDSALRRYTFPASTVVPAGGSVHVHVGKGENTAIRKYWGLSSPIFTNFDPANRGYGDGGYLFDPKGDLRAWRIYP
;
A
#
# COMPACT_ATOMS: atom_id res chain seq x y z
N MET A 1 50.37 31.40 -87.14
CA MET A 1 49.10 31.01 -86.50
C MET A 1 49.40 30.07 -85.35
N PHE A 2 49.31 30.57 -84.11
CA PHE A 2 49.59 29.81 -82.89
C PHE A 2 48.44 28.83 -82.59
N ARG A 3 48.73 27.52 -82.57
CA ARG A 3 47.81 26.47 -82.09
C ARG A 3 47.97 26.33 -80.57
N ARG A 4 46.92 26.65 -79.82
CA ARG A 4 46.81 26.42 -78.37
C ARG A 4 46.48 24.95 -78.09
N ILE A 5 47.25 24.33 -77.19
CA ILE A 5 47.03 23.00 -76.62
C ILE A 5 46.04 23.17 -75.46
N ALA A 6 44.92 22.44 -75.48
CA ALA A 6 43.98 22.37 -74.36
C ALA A 6 44.28 21.10 -73.53
N ALA A 7 44.72 21.30 -72.29
CA ALA A 7 44.89 20.24 -71.30
C ALA A 7 43.54 19.92 -70.65
N THR A 8 43.16 18.64 -70.65
CA THR A 8 41.96 18.12 -69.98
C THR A 8 42.33 17.75 -68.54
N ALA A 9 41.73 18.44 -67.56
CA ALA A 9 41.86 18.11 -66.15
C ALA A 9 40.83 17.03 -65.78
N VAL A 10 41.30 15.90 -65.24
CA VAL A 10 40.46 14.84 -64.65
C VAL A 10 40.24 15.17 -63.18
N THR A 11 38.99 15.43 -62.79
CA THR A 11 38.57 15.62 -61.40
C THR A 11 38.21 14.26 -60.79
N THR A 12 39.06 13.77 -59.89
CA THR A 12 38.79 12.58 -59.07
C THR A 12 37.93 12.98 -57.86
N THR A 13 36.67 12.58 -57.83
CA THR A 13 35.78 12.75 -56.68
C THR A 13 36.07 11.68 -55.62
N MET A 14 36.63 12.09 -54.49
CA MET A 14 36.90 11.24 -53.34
C MET A 14 35.66 11.22 -52.43
N THR A 15 34.85 10.17 -52.49
CA THR A 15 33.72 9.96 -51.56
C THR A 15 34.23 9.51 -50.20
N ALA A 16 34.20 10.41 -49.21
CA ALA A 16 34.44 10.08 -47.81
C ALA A 16 33.21 9.35 -47.23
N ALA A 17 33.35 8.07 -46.93
CA ALA A 17 32.36 7.31 -46.17
C ALA A 17 32.45 7.72 -44.68
N LEU A 18 31.52 8.55 -44.20
CA LEU A 18 31.32 8.76 -42.77
C LEU A 18 30.75 7.48 -42.15
N ALA A 19 31.57 6.75 -41.41
CA ALA A 19 31.09 5.73 -40.49
C ALA A 19 30.35 6.42 -39.33
N LEU A 20 29.01 6.44 -39.41
CA LEU A 20 28.16 6.77 -38.27
C LEU A 20 28.31 5.65 -37.23
N ALA A 21 29.19 5.86 -36.25
CA ALA A 21 29.20 5.08 -35.02
C ALA A 21 27.83 5.28 -34.35
N GLY A 22 26.98 4.26 -34.41
CA GLY A 22 25.69 4.25 -33.72
C GLY A 22 25.93 4.46 -32.23
N LEU A 23 25.47 5.59 -31.70
CA LEU A 23 25.32 5.77 -30.26
C LEU A 23 24.47 4.60 -29.74
N PRO A 24 24.86 3.93 -28.64
CA PRO A 24 24.02 2.90 -28.07
C PRO A 24 22.67 3.53 -27.73
N ALA A 25 21.60 3.07 -28.39
CA ALA A 25 20.25 3.42 -28.01
C ALA A 25 20.12 3.09 -26.51
N ALA A 26 19.88 4.12 -25.68
CA ALA A 26 19.67 3.92 -24.26
C ALA A 26 18.61 2.82 -24.10
N ALA A 27 18.96 1.72 -23.43
CA ALA A 27 18.06 0.59 -23.21
C ALA A 27 16.79 1.12 -22.57
N GLN A 28 15.73 1.26 -23.36
CA GLN A 28 14.48 1.84 -22.91
C GLN A 28 13.93 0.89 -21.85
N ALA A 29 13.81 1.37 -20.61
CA ALA A 29 13.33 0.56 -19.50
C ALA A 29 12.03 -0.13 -19.93
N ALA A 30 12.02 -1.46 -19.89
CA ALA A 30 10.87 -2.22 -20.33
C ALA A 30 9.63 -1.77 -19.53
N THR A 31 8.52 -1.55 -20.24
CA THR A 31 7.24 -1.21 -19.61
C THR A 31 6.21 -2.28 -19.88
N VAL A 32 5.23 -2.39 -18.98
CA VAL A 32 4.05 -3.27 -19.11
C VAL A 32 2.81 -2.52 -18.64
N ALA A 33 1.61 -3.02 -18.94
CA ALA A 33 0.43 -2.55 -18.22
C ALA A 33 0.60 -2.88 -16.73
N CYS A 34 0.37 -1.90 -15.86
CA CYS A 34 0.51 -2.07 -14.42
C CYS A 34 -0.40 -3.18 -13.89
N SER A 35 -1.66 -3.19 -14.33
CA SER A 35 -2.69 -4.16 -13.96
C SER A 35 -3.37 -4.73 -15.20
N PRO A 36 -4.13 -5.84 -15.08
CA PRO A 36 -4.87 -6.41 -16.20
C PRO A 36 -6.13 -5.61 -16.58
N ALA A 37 -6.45 -4.52 -15.86
CA ALA A 37 -7.62 -3.70 -16.14
C ALA A 37 -7.50 -3.00 -17.50
N ALA A 38 -8.64 -2.85 -18.19
CA ALA A 38 -8.71 -2.05 -19.40
C ALA A 38 -8.30 -0.60 -19.10
N GLY A 39 -7.45 -0.02 -19.95
CA GLY A 39 -6.93 1.34 -19.74
C GLY A 39 -5.89 1.47 -18.62
N SER A 40 -5.35 0.36 -18.10
CA SER A 40 -4.28 0.41 -17.10
C SER A 40 -3.11 1.27 -17.59
N PRO A 41 -2.56 2.16 -16.73
CA PRO A 41 -1.35 2.90 -17.07
C PRO A 41 -0.15 1.96 -17.29
N ARG A 42 0.92 2.52 -17.84
CA ARG A 42 2.17 1.81 -18.09
C ARG A 42 3.09 1.91 -16.88
N CYS A 43 3.54 0.76 -16.40
CA CYS A 43 4.52 0.66 -15.33
C CYS A 43 5.86 0.24 -15.91
N GLN A 44 6.93 0.70 -15.26
CA GLN A 44 8.25 0.10 -15.43
C GLN A 44 8.26 -1.29 -14.82
N VAL A 45 9.07 -2.19 -15.39
CA VAL A 45 9.13 -3.59 -14.97
C VAL A 45 10.53 -4.00 -14.54
N TRP A 46 10.58 -4.76 -13.45
CA TRP A 46 11.75 -5.50 -13.02
C TRP A 46 11.35 -6.95 -12.77
N THR A 47 12.33 -7.83 -12.73
CA THR A 47 12.16 -9.20 -12.25
C THR A 47 13.21 -9.48 -11.19
N GLY A 48 12.97 -10.47 -10.35
CA GLY A 48 13.93 -10.86 -9.33
C GLY A 48 13.56 -12.17 -8.66
N LYS A 49 14.53 -12.75 -7.98
CA LYS A 49 14.35 -13.95 -7.16
C LYS A 49 14.09 -13.53 -5.73
N VAL A 50 13.01 -14.02 -5.13
CA VAL A 50 12.74 -13.79 -3.71
C VAL A 50 13.69 -14.68 -2.91
N SER A 51 14.52 -14.05 -2.07
CA SER A 51 15.39 -14.76 -1.12
C SER A 51 14.58 -15.22 0.09
N TRP A 52 13.81 -14.30 0.68
CA TRP A 52 12.86 -14.63 1.74
C TRP A 52 11.79 -13.52 1.85
N VAL A 53 10.69 -13.86 2.52
CA VAL A 53 9.57 -12.96 2.78
C VAL A 53 9.76 -12.37 4.18
N ALA A 54 9.91 -11.04 4.27
CA ALA A 54 10.11 -10.39 5.55
C ALA A 54 8.83 -10.43 6.39
N ASP A 55 7.72 -10.01 5.79
CA ASP A 55 6.38 -10.03 6.36
C ASP A 55 5.30 -10.06 5.26
N GLY A 56 4.04 -9.80 5.63
CA GLY A 56 2.91 -9.78 4.71
C GLY A 56 2.98 -8.72 3.61
N ASP A 57 3.87 -7.74 3.68
CA ASP A 57 3.94 -6.66 2.69
C ASP A 57 5.35 -6.22 2.30
N THR A 58 6.36 -7.00 2.69
CA THR A 58 7.77 -6.74 2.40
C THR A 58 8.48 -8.01 1.93
N LEU A 59 9.09 -7.94 0.74
CA LEU A 59 9.90 -9.00 0.14
C LEU A 59 11.39 -8.65 0.18
N ARG A 60 12.27 -9.65 0.33
CA ARG A 60 13.72 -9.51 0.13
C ARG A 60 14.10 -10.14 -1.20
N VAL A 61 14.49 -9.33 -2.17
CA VAL A 61 14.62 -9.74 -3.58
C VAL A 61 16.02 -9.49 -4.12
N ASP A 62 16.60 -10.50 -4.77
CA ASP A 62 17.77 -10.36 -5.65
C ASP A 62 17.25 -9.91 -7.03
N LEU A 63 17.53 -8.67 -7.44
CA LEU A 63 17.01 -8.11 -8.68
C LEU A 63 17.80 -8.65 -9.88
N ALA A 64 17.09 -9.05 -10.94
CA ALA A 64 17.73 -9.53 -12.15
C ALA A 64 18.38 -8.37 -12.92
N GLY A 65 19.63 -8.57 -13.35
CA GLY A 65 20.33 -7.64 -14.24
C GLY A 65 20.91 -6.39 -13.58
N ASP A 66 20.91 -6.28 -12.25
CA ASP A 66 21.51 -5.15 -11.53
C ASP A 66 23.02 -5.32 -11.24
N GLY A 67 23.59 -6.46 -11.65
CA GLY A 67 25.02 -6.77 -11.50
C GLY A 67 25.46 -7.14 -10.08
N THR A 68 24.54 -7.30 -9.12
CA THR A 68 24.86 -7.66 -7.74
C THR A 68 24.01 -8.83 -7.23
N LYS A 69 24.29 -9.27 -6.00
CA LYS A 69 23.47 -10.21 -5.21
C LYS A 69 22.88 -9.57 -3.97
N THR A 70 23.00 -8.25 -3.88
CA THR A 70 22.53 -7.47 -2.74
C THR A 70 21.01 -7.45 -2.71
N LEU A 71 20.43 -8.05 -1.67
CA LEU A 71 18.98 -8.12 -1.53
C LEU A 71 18.38 -6.72 -1.32
N LYS A 72 17.41 -6.36 -2.17
CA LYS A 72 16.56 -5.18 -1.98
C LYS A 72 15.37 -5.53 -1.10
N SER A 73 15.05 -4.63 -0.17
CA SER A 73 13.80 -4.69 0.60
C SER A 73 12.70 -4.01 -0.19
N ILE A 74 11.85 -4.80 -0.84
CA ILE A 74 10.74 -4.29 -1.65
C ILE A 74 9.52 -4.15 -0.75
N ARG A 75 9.00 -2.93 -0.64
CA ARG A 75 7.71 -2.65 0.04
C ARG A 75 6.61 -2.81 -1.00
N LEU A 76 5.65 -3.69 -0.72
CA LEU A 76 4.49 -3.89 -1.59
C LEU A 76 3.62 -2.63 -1.59
N VAL A 77 3.43 -2.05 -2.77
CA VAL A 77 2.57 -0.87 -2.90
C VAL A 77 1.09 -1.26 -2.78
N GLY A 78 0.27 -0.38 -2.23
CA GLY A 78 -1.19 -0.56 -2.19
C GLY A 78 -1.74 -1.28 -0.96
N LEU A 79 -0.91 -1.87 -0.09
CA LEU A 79 -1.40 -2.56 1.11
C LEU A 79 -0.53 -2.34 2.34
N GLN A 80 -1.10 -2.56 3.52
CA GLN A 80 -0.41 -2.64 4.80
C GLN A 80 -0.84 -3.92 5.53
N ALA A 81 0.10 -4.82 5.78
CA ALA A 81 -0.11 -5.98 6.64
C ALA A 81 -0.02 -5.57 8.13
N MET A 82 -0.45 -6.47 9.02
CA MET A 82 -0.14 -6.31 10.44
C MET A 82 1.34 -6.55 10.71
N GLU A 83 1.92 -5.80 11.64
CA GLU A 83 3.37 -5.75 11.85
C GLU A 83 3.90 -6.98 12.58
N GLN A 84 5.09 -7.43 12.19
CA GLN A 84 5.88 -8.33 13.02
C GLN A 84 6.76 -7.53 13.99
N THR A 85 7.04 -8.12 15.14
CA THR A 85 8.01 -7.62 16.12
C THR A 85 9.33 -8.39 16.03
N VAL A 86 9.30 -9.63 15.53
CA VAL A 86 10.50 -10.43 15.25
C VAL A 86 10.40 -11.00 13.84
N TYR A 87 11.29 -10.54 12.97
CA TYR A 87 11.36 -10.93 11.56
C TYR A 87 12.36 -12.09 11.38
N SER A 88 11.96 -13.15 10.70
CA SER A 88 12.84 -14.29 10.45
C SER A 88 12.42 -15.09 9.22
N PRO A 89 13.37 -15.64 8.44
CA PRO A 89 13.06 -16.66 7.44
C PRO A 89 12.58 -17.98 8.06
N ASN A 90 12.79 -18.21 9.36
CA ASN A 90 12.26 -19.38 10.07
C ASN A 90 10.91 -19.04 10.73
N PRO A 91 9.78 -19.63 10.28
CA PRO A 91 8.45 -19.34 10.84
C PRO A 91 8.35 -19.51 12.37
N ALA A 92 9.05 -20.48 12.95
CA ALA A 92 8.99 -20.75 14.40
C ALA A 92 9.58 -19.61 15.26
N LYS A 93 10.45 -18.79 14.68
CA LYS A 93 11.08 -17.64 15.35
C LYS A 93 10.29 -16.34 15.23
N ARG A 94 9.30 -16.29 14.34
CA ARG A 94 8.53 -15.06 14.07
C ARG A 94 7.63 -14.68 15.24
N ARG A 95 7.47 -13.38 15.48
CA ARG A 95 6.55 -12.81 16.47
C ARG A 95 5.96 -11.55 15.89
N GLY A 96 4.73 -11.19 16.28
CA GLY A 96 4.07 -10.01 15.74
C GLY A 96 2.66 -9.83 16.26
N ASP A 97 2.03 -8.77 15.74
CA ASP A 97 0.60 -8.52 15.90
C ASP A 97 -0.19 -9.72 15.38
N CYS A 98 -1.41 -9.91 15.88
CA CYS A 98 -2.35 -10.85 15.28
C CYS A 98 -2.47 -10.61 13.75
N HIS A 99 -2.77 -11.66 12.98
CA HIS A 99 -2.78 -11.70 11.51
C HIS A 99 -1.44 -11.54 10.78
N SER A 100 -0.39 -10.95 11.40
CA SER A 100 0.90 -10.67 10.75
C SER A 100 1.56 -11.92 10.15
N LEU A 101 1.57 -13.01 10.93
CA LEU A 101 2.20 -14.28 10.53
C LEU A 101 1.41 -14.99 9.43
N ALA A 102 0.08 -14.90 9.46
CA ALA A 102 -0.78 -15.49 8.44
C ALA A 102 -0.63 -14.77 7.09
N ALA A 103 -0.52 -13.44 7.10
CA ALA A 103 -0.23 -12.65 5.91
C ALA A 103 1.14 -13.03 5.31
N THR A 104 2.17 -13.11 6.15
CA THR A 104 3.53 -13.53 5.75
C THR A 104 3.52 -14.92 5.11
N ALA A 105 2.87 -15.89 5.76
CA ALA A 105 2.75 -17.26 5.25
C ALA A 105 2.02 -17.31 3.90
N ARG A 106 1.03 -16.44 3.69
CA ARG A 106 0.32 -16.38 2.40
C ARG A 106 1.22 -15.87 1.27
N VAL A 107 2.05 -14.86 1.53
CA VAL A 107 3.05 -14.40 0.55
C VAL A 107 4.04 -15.52 0.22
N GLU A 108 4.53 -16.26 1.22
CA GLU A 108 5.43 -17.40 1.01
C GLU A 108 4.81 -18.49 0.13
N GLN A 109 3.53 -18.81 0.35
CA GLN A 109 2.79 -19.77 -0.48
C GLN A 109 2.72 -19.32 -1.95
N LEU A 110 2.40 -18.05 -2.19
CA LEU A 110 2.32 -17.48 -3.54
C LEU A 110 3.68 -17.47 -4.23
N VAL A 111 4.72 -17.03 -3.53
CA VAL A 111 6.10 -17.03 -4.03
C VAL A 111 6.56 -18.44 -4.38
N LYS A 112 6.30 -19.42 -3.51
CA LYS A 112 6.61 -20.84 -3.77
C LYS A 112 5.86 -21.37 -5.00
N ALA A 113 4.55 -21.11 -5.09
CA ALA A 113 3.74 -21.52 -6.23
C ALA A 113 4.19 -20.87 -7.55
N GLY A 114 4.75 -19.66 -7.48
CA GLY A 114 5.35 -18.95 -8.62
C GLY A 114 6.79 -19.33 -8.96
N GLY A 115 7.36 -20.35 -8.33
CA GLY A 115 8.74 -20.79 -8.57
C GLY A 115 9.82 -19.87 -7.95
N GLY A 116 9.46 -19.01 -6.98
CA GLY A 116 10.40 -18.14 -6.29
C GLY A 116 10.78 -16.86 -7.06
N THR A 117 10.22 -16.64 -8.24
CA THR A 117 10.47 -15.44 -9.07
C THR A 117 9.27 -14.52 -9.02
N VAL A 118 9.55 -13.22 -8.91
CA VAL A 118 8.54 -12.15 -8.95
C VAL A 118 8.79 -11.22 -10.13
N ARG A 119 7.69 -10.71 -10.69
CA ARG A 119 7.68 -9.50 -11.50
C ARG A 119 7.31 -8.33 -10.60
N LEU A 120 8.12 -7.30 -10.62
CA LEU A 120 7.91 -6.07 -9.86
C LEU A 120 7.53 -4.95 -10.82
N THR A 121 6.54 -4.14 -10.47
CA THR A 121 6.09 -3.01 -11.29
C THR A 121 5.86 -1.77 -10.45
N ALA A 122 6.10 -0.59 -11.03
CA ALA A 122 5.75 0.70 -10.45
C ALA A 122 5.52 1.72 -11.56
N LEU A 123 4.67 2.71 -11.28
CA LEU A 123 4.48 3.86 -12.17
C LEU A 123 5.76 4.70 -12.24
N ARG A 124 6.48 4.84 -11.12
CA ARG A 124 7.74 5.58 -11.05
C ARG A 124 8.84 4.71 -10.44
N SER A 125 10.00 4.63 -11.10
CA SER A 125 11.19 3.93 -10.57
C SER A 125 11.63 4.46 -9.22
N SER A 126 11.46 5.76 -9.00
CA SER A 126 11.85 6.48 -7.79
C SER A 126 10.91 6.28 -6.60
N SER A 127 9.71 5.71 -6.81
CA SER A 127 8.76 5.47 -5.73
C SER A 127 9.37 4.59 -4.64
N SER A 128 9.35 5.10 -3.41
CA SER A 128 9.98 4.48 -2.25
C SER A 128 9.28 4.86 -0.94
N SER A 129 9.40 3.99 0.05
CA SER A 129 9.03 4.21 1.45
C SER A 129 10.30 4.13 2.29
N GLY A 130 10.84 5.30 2.64
CA GLY A 130 12.23 5.41 3.13
C GLY A 130 13.19 4.81 2.10
N ASN A 131 14.06 3.91 2.52
CA ASN A 131 15.03 3.25 1.63
C ASN A 131 14.47 2.03 0.87
N ARG A 132 13.18 1.74 0.99
CA ARG A 132 12.54 0.57 0.38
C ARG A 132 11.84 0.95 -0.92
N PRO A 133 12.21 0.41 -2.08
CA PRO A 133 11.46 0.64 -3.31
C PRO A 133 10.00 0.15 -3.17
N LEU A 134 9.05 1.00 -3.55
CA LEU A 134 7.62 0.66 -3.61
C LEU A 134 7.33 -0.04 -4.93
N ARG A 135 6.84 -1.28 -4.89
CA ARG A 135 6.52 -2.04 -6.09
C ARG A 135 5.25 -2.86 -5.88
N SER A 136 4.40 -2.97 -6.89
CA SER A 136 3.49 -4.12 -6.98
C SER A 136 4.31 -5.35 -7.29
N ALA A 137 3.94 -6.50 -6.74
CA ALA A 137 4.66 -7.76 -6.97
C ALA A 137 3.69 -8.83 -7.44
N ALA A 138 4.03 -9.49 -8.55
CA ALA A 138 3.25 -10.58 -9.11
C ALA A 138 4.10 -11.84 -9.27
N VAL A 139 3.48 -13.00 -9.06
CA VAL A 139 4.05 -14.34 -9.30
C VAL A 139 3.38 -14.98 -10.50
N LYS A 140 4.09 -15.85 -11.22
CA LYS A 140 3.54 -16.55 -12.38
C LYS A 140 3.10 -17.96 -12.00
N ILE A 141 1.80 -18.18 -11.88
CA ILE A 141 1.20 -19.47 -11.51
C ILE A 141 0.35 -19.95 -12.68
N ASN A 142 0.59 -21.18 -13.14
CA ASN A 142 -0.09 -21.78 -14.30
C ASN A 142 -0.08 -20.87 -15.55
N GLY A 143 1.08 -20.28 -15.83
CA GLY A 143 1.28 -19.39 -16.98
C GLY A 143 0.71 -17.97 -16.83
N ARG A 144 -0.04 -17.67 -15.75
CA ARG A 144 -0.69 -16.37 -15.54
C ARG A 144 -0.02 -15.60 -14.41
N TRP A 145 0.15 -14.29 -14.60
CA TRP A 145 0.62 -13.39 -13.55
C TRP A 145 -0.50 -13.14 -12.54
N GLN A 146 -0.20 -13.36 -11.27
CA GLN A 146 -1.11 -13.10 -10.15
C GLN A 146 -0.44 -12.10 -9.22
N ASP A 147 -1.12 -10.98 -8.97
CA ASP A 147 -0.66 -9.94 -8.07
C ASP A 147 -0.78 -10.41 -6.61
N ILE A 148 0.32 -10.35 -5.86
CA ILE A 148 0.42 -10.81 -4.48
C ILE A 148 -0.44 -9.93 -3.57
N GLY A 149 -0.33 -8.61 -3.72
CA GLY A 149 -1.04 -7.68 -2.85
C GLY A 149 -2.55 -7.80 -2.98
N LEU A 150 -3.07 -7.93 -4.20
CA LEU A 150 -4.49 -8.14 -4.46
C LEU A 150 -4.99 -9.47 -3.87
N ASP A 151 -4.20 -10.55 -3.91
CA ASP A 151 -4.57 -11.81 -3.26
C ASP A 151 -4.67 -11.64 -1.73
N LEU A 152 -3.73 -10.93 -1.10
CA LEU A 152 -3.78 -10.63 0.33
C LEU A 152 -5.01 -9.81 0.71
N ILE A 153 -5.28 -8.72 -0.02
CA ILE A 153 -6.43 -7.85 0.24
C ILE A 153 -7.75 -8.63 0.08
N ARG A 154 -7.91 -9.41 -1.00
CA ARG A 154 -9.11 -10.26 -1.23
C ARG A 154 -9.36 -11.29 -0.13
N ARG A 155 -8.33 -11.65 0.62
CA ARG A 155 -8.37 -12.63 1.71
C ARG A 155 -8.40 -11.98 3.09
N GLY A 156 -8.40 -10.64 3.17
CA GLY A 156 -8.39 -9.88 4.40
C GLY A 156 -7.07 -9.99 5.18
N HIS A 157 -5.94 -10.19 4.50
CA HIS A 157 -4.61 -10.29 5.15
C HIS A 157 -3.90 -8.93 5.32
N GLY A 158 -4.40 -7.87 4.70
CA GLY A 158 -3.89 -6.52 4.82
C GLY A 158 -5.00 -5.49 4.64
N LEU A 159 -4.71 -4.26 5.06
CA LEU A 159 -5.51 -3.08 4.80
C LEU A 159 -5.09 -2.50 3.45
N TRP A 160 -6.03 -2.02 2.64
CA TRP A 160 -5.68 -1.26 1.43
C TRP A 160 -5.09 0.07 1.84
N LEU A 161 -3.87 0.37 1.37
CA LEU A 161 -3.12 1.58 1.69
C LEU A 161 -2.67 2.24 0.37
N PRO A 162 -3.35 3.31 -0.08
CA PRO A 162 -2.94 4.02 -1.28
C PRO A 162 -1.62 4.78 -1.08
N PHE A 163 -0.85 4.93 -2.15
CA PHE A 163 0.40 5.69 -2.15
C PHE A 163 0.35 6.76 -3.24
N SER A 164 0.66 8.00 -2.88
CA SER A 164 0.73 9.10 -3.83
C SER A 164 1.68 8.78 -4.99
N GLY A 165 1.19 8.91 -6.22
CA GLY A 165 1.93 8.62 -7.44
C GLY A 165 1.97 7.15 -7.87
N GLU A 166 1.43 6.22 -7.10
CA GLU A 166 1.40 4.77 -7.38
C GLU A 166 -0.03 4.18 -7.43
N TRP A 167 -0.94 4.90 -8.08
CA TRP A 167 -2.39 4.64 -8.02
C TRP A 167 -2.92 3.50 -8.90
N ALA A 168 -2.06 2.83 -9.69
CA ALA A 168 -2.49 1.94 -10.76
C ALA A 168 -3.35 0.74 -10.30
N TRP A 169 -3.27 0.39 -9.02
CA TRP A 169 -3.99 -0.73 -8.41
C TRP A 169 -5.05 -0.32 -7.38
N ASP A 170 -5.14 0.96 -7.01
CA ASP A 170 -5.92 1.42 -5.86
C ASP A 170 -7.40 1.06 -5.98
N GLU A 171 -8.01 1.26 -7.14
CA GLU A 171 -9.41 0.90 -7.35
C GLU A 171 -9.66 -0.60 -7.15
N ALA A 172 -8.79 -1.46 -7.69
CA ALA A 172 -8.93 -2.90 -7.56
C ALA A 172 -8.72 -3.36 -6.10
N TYR A 173 -7.79 -2.75 -5.38
CA TYR A 173 -7.51 -3.08 -3.99
C TYR A 173 -8.62 -2.57 -3.08
N ARG A 174 -9.11 -1.35 -3.27
CA ARG A 174 -10.25 -0.78 -2.53
C ARG A 174 -11.50 -1.64 -2.65
N VAL A 175 -11.89 -1.99 -3.87
CA VAL A 175 -13.06 -2.87 -4.13
C VAL A 175 -12.87 -4.24 -3.47
N ALA A 176 -11.66 -4.81 -3.56
CA ALA A 176 -11.35 -6.08 -2.92
C ALA A 176 -11.37 -5.99 -1.38
N ALA A 177 -10.90 -4.90 -0.79
CA ALA A 177 -10.90 -4.68 0.66
C ALA A 177 -12.34 -4.54 1.18
N GLN A 178 -13.18 -3.78 0.47
CA GLN A 178 -14.62 -3.66 0.79
C GLN A 178 -15.33 -5.02 0.69
N ALA A 179 -14.99 -5.86 -0.30
CA ALA A 179 -15.54 -7.21 -0.40
C ALA A 179 -15.07 -8.12 0.76
N ALA A 180 -13.77 -8.13 1.07
CA ALA A 180 -13.22 -8.89 2.19
C ALA A 180 -13.85 -8.48 3.53
N ALA A 181 -14.13 -7.19 3.70
CA ALA A 181 -14.81 -6.64 4.86
C ALA A 181 -16.27 -7.11 4.99
N ARG A 182 -17.05 -7.03 3.89
CA ARG A 182 -18.43 -7.54 3.87
C ARG A 182 -18.50 -9.04 4.16
N GLU A 183 -17.52 -9.79 3.68
CA GLU A 183 -17.42 -11.24 3.85
C GLU A 183 -16.70 -11.67 5.14
N ARG A 184 -16.34 -10.72 6.02
CA ARG A 184 -15.69 -10.99 7.32
C ARG A 184 -14.45 -11.88 7.20
N ARG A 185 -13.59 -11.61 6.22
CA ARG A 185 -12.38 -12.42 5.97
C ARG A 185 -11.20 -11.94 6.83
N ASN A 186 -10.52 -12.87 7.51
CA ASN A 186 -9.30 -12.61 8.31
C ASN A 186 -9.39 -11.35 9.17
N LEU A 187 -8.75 -10.25 8.79
CA LEU A 187 -8.74 -9.00 9.56
C LEU A 187 -10.14 -8.53 9.93
N TYR A 188 -11.12 -8.80 9.06
CA TYR A 188 -12.51 -8.39 9.25
C TYR A 188 -13.38 -9.41 10.00
N ASP A 189 -12.79 -10.53 10.41
CA ASP A 189 -13.37 -11.46 11.37
C ASP A 189 -13.09 -10.92 12.79
N THR A 190 -14.14 -10.62 13.54
CA THR A 190 -14.05 -9.71 14.70
C THR A 190 -13.65 -10.40 16.00
N ASP A 191 -13.38 -11.71 15.98
CA ASP A 191 -12.84 -12.47 17.09
C ASP A 191 -11.72 -13.43 16.66
N LYS A 192 -11.08 -13.16 15.51
CA LYS A 192 -10.01 -14.00 14.96
C LYS A 192 -8.81 -14.11 15.89
N CYS A 193 -8.51 -13.03 16.61
CA CYS A 193 -7.47 -12.95 17.63
C CYS A 193 -7.96 -13.41 19.01
N GLY A 194 -9.23 -13.84 19.08
CA GLY A 194 -9.93 -14.38 20.23
C GLY A 194 -10.99 -13.41 20.76
N SER A 195 -12.14 -13.92 21.18
CA SER A 195 -13.29 -13.11 21.64
C SER A 195 -12.88 -11.93 22.53
N GLY A 196 -12.99 -10.72 22.00
CA GLY A 196 -12.67 -9.47 22.69
C GLY A 196 -13.79 -8.97 23.59
N PRO A 197 -13.54 -7.89 24.37
CA PRO A 197 -14.58 -7.26 25.17
C PRO A 197 -15.71 -6.71 24.29
N ALA A 198 -16.95 -6.73 24.80
CA ALA A 198 -18.13 -6.16 24.13
C ALA A 198 -18.39 -6.69 22.70
N GLN A 199 -18.13 -7.98 22.45
CA GLN A 199 -18.24 -8.61 21.11
C GLN A 199 -19.55 -8.31 20.39
N SER A 200 -20.67 -8.36 21.12
CA SER A 200 -22.01 -8.14 20.59
C SER A 200 -22.45 -6.67 20.50
N ALA A 201 -21.59 -5.71 20.86
CA ALA A 201 -21.98 -4.30 20.90
C ALA A 201 -22.24 -3.68 19.52
N GLY A 202 -21.74 -4.29 18.44
CA GLY A 202 -22.00 -3.83 17.07
C GLY A 202 -21.50 -2.41 16.81
N LEU A 203 -20.35 -2.02 17.39
CA LEU A 203 -19.78 -0.69 17.24
C LEU A 203 -19.63 -0.32 15.75
N ALA A 204 -19.83 0.95 15.44
CA ALA A 204 -19.63 1.50 14.11
C ALA A 204 -18.58 2.62 14.13
N LEU A 205 -17.92 2.82 12.99
CA LEU A 205 -16.90 3.85 12.80
C LEU A 205 -17.32 4.77 11.66
N SER A 206 -17.38 6.07 11.94
CA SER A 206 -17.56 7.13 10.96
C SER A 206 -16.29 7.96 10.87
N ILE A 207 -15.97 8.49 9.68
CA ILE A 207 -14.78 9.30 9.42
C ILE A 207 -15.20 10.50 8.59
N ASN A 208 -14.67 11.68 8.93
CA ASN A 208 -14.67 12.85 8.07
C ASN A 208 -13.22 13.15 7.65
N PRO A 209 -12.82 12.73 6.43
CA PRO A 209 -11.47 12.94 5.96
C PRO A 209 -11.25 14.36 5.43
N ASP A 210 -12.27 14.96 4.80
CA ASP A 210 -12.16 16.17 3.99
C ASP A 210 -12.92 17.34 4.66
N PRO A 211 -12.28 18.08 5.59
CA PRO A 211 -12.88 19.23 6.24
C PRO A 211 -13.07 20.43 5.28
N ASP A 212 -13.99 21.33 5.62
CA ASP A 212 -14.11 22.61 4.91
C ASP A 212 -12.78 23.38 4.96
N GLY A 213 -12.34 23.84 3.78
CA GLY A 213 -11.09 24.58 3.61
C GLY A 213 -9.90 23.65 3.35
N ALA A 214 -8.69 24.11 3.66
CA ALA A 214 -7.50 23.27 3.57
C ALA A 214 -7.31 22.48 4.87
N ASP A 215 -7.19 21.16 4.80
CA ASP A 215 -7.08 20.26 5.97
C ASP A 215 -5.98 20.69 6.95
N GLN A 216 -4.83 21.08 6.40
CA GLN A 216 -3.67 21.54 7.17
C GLN A 216 -3.96 22.79 8.01
N GLN A 217 -4.97 23.57 7.65
CA GLN A 217 -5.45 24.76 8.37
C GLN A 217 -6.65 24.45 9.27
N ASN A 218 -7.33 23.31 9.06
CA ASN A 218 -8.52 22.88 9.79
C ASN A 218 -8.42 21.42 10.27
N LEU A 219 -7.38 21.09 11.01
CA LEU A 219 -7.13 19.73 11.52
C LEU A 219 -8.22 19.22 12.48
N ASN A 220 -9.02 20.11 13.09
CA ASN A 220 -10.15 19.68 13.91
C ASN A 220 -11.43 19.46 13.07
N GLY A 221 -11.46 19.89 11.82
CA GLY A 221 -12.51 19.49 10.88
C GLY A 221 -12.36 18.03 10.46
N GLU A 222 -11.14 17.49 10.48
CA GLU A 222 -10.88 16.07 10.27
C GLU A 222 -11.09 15.29 11.57
N TRP A 223 -11.92 14.24 11.52
CA TRP A 223 -12.29 13.48 12.72
C TRP A 223 -12.71 12.05 12.40
N PHE A 224 -12.70 11.21 13.43
CA PHE A 224 -13.43 9.94 13.43
C PHE A 224 -14.37 9.85 14.65
N ARG A 225 -15.42 9.04 14.52
CA ARG A 225 -16.43 8.84 15.55
C ARG A 225 -16.72 7.37 15.71
N VAL A 226 -16.70 6.90 16.96
CA VAL A 226 -17.12 5.55 17.34
C VAL A 226 -18.53 5.63 17.89
N ASP A 227 -19.46 4.94 17.24
CA ASP A 227 -20.87 4.86 17.60
C ASP A 227 -21.16 3.52 18.30
N ASN A 228 -21.90 3.56 19.41
CA ASN A 228 -22.32 2.37 20.14
C ASN A 228 -23.86 2.22 20.08
N PRO A 229 -24.39 1.37 19.19
CA PRO A 229 -25.84 1.18 19.06
C PRO A 229 -26.43 0.30 20.16
N SER A 230 -25.61 -0.32 21.02
CA SER A 230 -26.08 -1.26 22.03
C SER A 230 -26.67 -0.54 23.26
N ALA A 231 -27.42 -1.31 24.06
CA ALA A 231 -28.02 -0.84 25.30
C ALA A 231 -27.03 -0.77 26.50
N GLN A 232 -25.76 -1.11 26.29
CA GLN A 232 -24.73 -1.11 27.32
C GLN A 232 -23.59 -0.17 26.94
N ALA A 233 -23.04 0.54 27.93
CA ALA A 233 -21.85 1.35 27.71
C ALA A 233 -20.64 0.45 27.42
N VAL A 234 -19.77 0.88 26.51
CA VAL A 234 -18.57 0.13 26.11
C VAL A 234 -17.33 0.90 26.51
N SER A 235 -16.48 0.29 27.33
CA SER A 235 -15.14 0.82 27.60
C SER A 235 -14.23 0.62 26.38
N LEU A 236 -13.58 1.69 25.96
CA LEU A 236 -12.55 1.67 24.92
C LEU A 236 -11.13 1.69 25.51
N ALA A 237 -10.96 1.34 26.78
CA ALA A 237 -9.66 1.36 27.44
C ALA A 237 -8.61 0.53 26.66
N GLY A 238 -7.57 1.18 26.14
CA GLY A 238 -6.50 0.52 25.39
C GLY A 238 -6.88 0.07 23.97
N TRP A 239 -8.13 0.31 23.53
CA TRP A 239 -8.51 0.18 22.13
C TRP A 239 -7.83 1.27 21.32
N TRP A 240 -7.70 1.07 20.02
CA TRP A 240 -6.99 2.02 19.18
C TRP A 240 -7.61 2.13 17.78
N VAL A 241 -7.47 3.32 17.20
CA VAL A 241 -7.88 3.62 15.82
C VAL A 241 -6.65 4.02 15.01
N ARG A 242 -6.65 3.68 13.74
CA ARG A 242 -5.71 4.21 12.76
C ARG A 242 -6.36 4.33 11.38
N ASP A 243 -5.69 5.07 10.51
CA ASP A 243 -5.87 5.01 9.07
C ASP A 243 -5.30 3.68 8.51
N SER A 244 -5.12 3.57 7.19
CA SER A 244 -4.52 2.38 6.59
C SER A 244 -3.01 2.25 6.86
N ALA A 245 -2.36 3.30 7.37
CA ALA A 245 -0.93 3.31 7.72
C ALA A 245 -0.68 2.81 9.16
N LEU A 246 0.41 3.24 9.79
CA LEU A 246 0.86 2.72 11.09
C LEU A 246 0.59 3.63 12.28
N ARG A 247 0.23 4.89 12.07
CA ARG A 247 0.06 5.84 13.17
C ARG A 247 -1.28 5.57 13.88
N ARG A 248 -1.23 5.34 15.19
CA ARG A 248 -2.39 4.93 15.99
C ARG A 248 -2.80 6.03 16.98
N TYR A 249 -4.10 6.18 17.18
CA TYR A 249 -4.70 6.84 18.33
C TYR A 249 -5.13 5.77 19.32
N THR A 250 -4.52 5.73 20.50
CA THR A 250 -4.93 4.81 21.57
C THR A 250 -5.84 5.55 22.54
N PHE A 251 -7.02 5.00 22.81
CA PHE A 251 -7.97 5.58 23.73
C PHE A 251 -7.44 5.56 25.17
N PRO A 252 -7.52 6.68 25.90
CA PRO A 252 -7.25 6.71 27.34
C PRO A 252 -8.11 5.70 28.09
N ALA A 253 -7.58 5.13 29.18
CA ALA A 253 -8.26 4.08 29.96
C ALA A 253 -9.64 4.49 30.50
N SER A 254 -9.88 5.79 30.68
CA SER A 254 -11.17 6.34 31.12
C SER A 254 -12.21 6.52 30.01
N THR A 255 -11.89 6.17 28.76
CA THR A 255 -12.82 6.41 27.64
C THR A 255 -13.91 5.35 27.59
N VAL A 256 -15.15 5.80 27.59
CA VAL A 256 -16.35 4.98 27.50
C VAL A 256 -17.26 5.58 26.43
N VAL A 257 -17.76 4.75 25.52
CA VAL A 257 -18.85 5.11 24.61
C VAL A 257 -20.17 4.77 25.32
N PRO A 258 -21.05 5.77 25.59
CA PRO A 258 -22.33 5.51 26.25
C PRO A 258 -23.21 4.54 25.44
N ALA A 259 -24.17 3.89 26.10
CA ALA A 259 -25.22 3.15 25.42
C ALA A 259 -26.01 4.08 24.49
N GLY A 260 -26.20 3.67 23.22
CA GLY A 260 -26.82 4.50 22.18
C GLY A 260 -26.05 5.80 21.84
N GLY A 261 -24.82 5.97 22.33
CA GLY A 261 -24.05 7.19 22.22
C GLY A 261 -22.82 7.07 21.32
N SER A 262 -21.99 8.12 21.32
CA SER A 262 -20.78 8.17 20.51
C SER A 262 -19.61 8.86 21.22
N VAL A 263 -18.39 8.53 20.80
CA VAL A 263 -17.17 9.29 21.12
C VAL A 263 -16.57 9.81 19.81
N HIS A 264 -16.30 11.11 19.75
CA HIS A 264 -15.69 11.80 18.63
C HIS A 264 -14.23 12.11 18.94
N VAL A 265 -13.36 11.90 17.97
CA VAL A 265 -11.93 12.23 18.06
C VAL A 265 -11.54 13.11 16.89
N HIS A 266 -11.13 14.33 17.19
CA HIS A 266 -10.60 15.28 16.21
C HIS A 266 -9.09 15.06 16.02
N VAL A 267 -8.59 15.20 14.80
CA VAL A 267 -7.17 14.95 14.49
C VAL A 267 -6.24 16.00 15.10
N GLY A 268 -6.68 17.26 15.11
CA GLY A 268 -5.93 18.38 15.68
C GLY A 268 -5.87 18.40 17.22
N LYS A 269 -5.61 19.59 17.77
CA LYS A 269 -5.44 19.85 19.21
C LYS A 269 -6.72 20.41 19.84
N GLY A 270 -6.92 20.11 21.12
CA GLY A 270 -8.03 20.64 21.91
C GLY A 270 -8.07 20.00 23.30
N GLU A 271 -9.07 20.37 24.09
CA GLU A 271 -9.26 19.86 25.44
C GLU A 271 -10.18 18.64 25.46
N ASN A 272 -9.69 17.53 26.01
CA ASN A 272 -10.47 16.31 26.09
C ASN A 272 -11.66 16.46 27.06
N THR A 273 -12.83 15.99 26.63
CA THR A 273 -14.02 15.79 27.48
C THR A 273 -14.35 14.30 27.56
N ALA A 274 -15.49 13.93 28.15
CA ALA A 274 -15.94 12.53 28.17
C ALA A 274 -16.10 11.95 26.76
N ILE A 275 -16.77 12.69 25.86
CA ILE A 275 -17.17 12.22 24.52
C ILE A 275 -16.41 12.88 23.36
N ARG A 276 -15.67 13.96 23.61
CA ARG A 276 -14.80 14.60 22.59
C ARG A 276 -13.35 14.42 22.99
N LYS A 277 -12.54 13.90 22.08
CA LYS A 277 -11.10 13.73 22.25
C LYS A 277 -10.36 14.42 21.11
N TYR A 278 -9.06 14.60 21.32
CA TYR A 278 -8.16 15.21 20.36
C TYR A 278 -6.90 14.35 20.22
N TRP A 279 -6.50 14.04 18.99
CA TRP A 279 -5.29 13.27 18.71
C TRP A 279 -4.03 14.12 18.88
N GLY A 280 -4.15 15.44 18.72
CA GLY A 280 -3.06 16.38 18.93
C GLY A 280 -2.05 16.42 17.78
N LEU A 281 -2.45 15.96 16.59
CA LEU A 281 -1.59 15.96 15.41
C LEU A 281 -1.41 17.38 14.87
N SER A 282 -0.33 17.56 14.12
CA SER A 282 0.01 18.79 13.41
C SER A 282 -0.16 18.68 11.89
N SER A 283 -0.68 17.55 11.41
CA SER A 283 -0.88 17.24 10.00
C SER A 283 -2.07 16.28 9.88
N PRO A 284 -2.79 16.31 8.74
CA PRO A 284 -3.91 15.39 8.52
C PRO A 284 -3.44 13.95 8.41
N ILE A 285 -4.36 12.99 8.53
CA ILE A 285 -4.02 11.55 8.48
C ILE A 285 -4.88 10.74 7.53
N PHE A 286 -6.17 11.04 7.40
CA PHE A 286 -7.10 10.41 6.48
C PHE A 286 -6.96 11.06 5.11
N THR A 287 -6.67 10.27 4.08
CA THR A 287 -6.48 10.79 2.72
C THR A 287 -7.81 11.17 2.07
N ASN A 288 -7.93 12.37 1.50
CA ASN A 288 -9.16 12.80 0.81
C ASN A 288 -9.38 12.02 -0.49
N PHE A 289 -10.66 11.90 -0.88
CA PHE A 289 -11.01 11.37 -2.19
C PHE A 289 -10.99 12.49 -3.24
N ASP A 290 -10.01 12.44 -4.14
CA ASP A 290 -9.83 13.40 -5.22
C ASP A 290 -9.41 12.65 -6.50
N PRO A 291 -10.36 12.04 -7.22
CA PRO A 291 -10.03 11.21 -8.38
C PRO A 291 -9.39 12.02 -9.52
N ALA A 292 -9.64 13.34 -9.59
CA ALA A 292 -9.01 14.22 -10.58
C ALA A 292 -7.49 14.30 -10.37
N ASN A 293 -7.05 14.32 -9.11
CA ASN A 293 -5.64 14.34 -8.73
C ASN A 293 -5.10 12.98 -8.24
N ARG A 294 -5.82 11.88 -8.52
CA ARG A 294 -5.43 10.51 -8.16
C ARG A 294 -5.37 10.27 -6.63
N GLY A 295 -6.17 10.98 -5.85
CA GLY A 295 -6.52 10.65 -4.48
C GLY A 295 -7.70 9.68 -4.46
N TYR A 296 -7.52 8.49 -3.89
CA TYR A 296 -8.52 7.42 -3.94
C TYR A 296 -9.29 7.21 -2.64
N GLY A 297 -9.02 8.03 -1.62
CA GLY A 297 -9.55 7.86 -0.27
C GLY A 297 -8.60 7.04 0.61
N ASP A 298 -9.15 6.46 1.67
CA ASP A 298 -8.40 5.69 2.68
C ASP A 298 -9.38 4.72 3.39
N GLY A 299 -8.97 4.19 4.53
CA GLY A 299 -9.87 3.65 5.52
C GLY A 299 -9.46 4.04 6.93
N GLY A 300 -10.38 3.88 7.87
CA GLY A 300 -10.08 3.90 9.30
C GLY A 300 -10.62 2.65 9.97
N TYR A 301 -9.93 2.26 11.03
CA TYR A 301 -10.03 0.91 11.57
C TYR A 301 -9.92 0.97 13.09
N LEU A 302 -10.98 0.56 13.79
CA LEU A 302 -11.03 0.42 15.24
C LEU A 302 -10.64 -0.99 15.63
N PHE A 303 -9.59 -1.11 16.43
CA PHE A 303 -9.09 -2.36 16.96
C PHE A 303 -9.28 -2.42 18.48
N ASP A 304 -9.57 -3.62 18.98
CA ASP A 304 -9.50 -3.87 20.41
C ASP A 304 -8.06 -4.21 20.86
N PRO A 305 -7.80 -4.37 22.18
CA PRO A 305 -6.46 -4.68 22.68
C PRO A 305 -5.90 -6.04 22.25
N LYS A 306 -6.74 -6.96 21.75
CA LYS A 306 -6.30 -8.25 21.21
C LYS A 306 -5.88 -8.15 19.74
N GLY A 307 -6.22 -7.05 19.08
CA GLY A 307 -5.90 -6.78 17.68
C GLY A 307 -7.00 -7.20 16.71
N ASP A 308 -8.21 -7.51 17.20
CA ASP A 308 -9.37 -7.74 16.34
C ASP A 308 -9.95 -6.42 15.84
N LEU A 309 -10.33 -6.34 14.55
CA LEU A 309 -11.12 -5.23 14.05
C LEU A 309 -12.53 -5.30 14.61
N ARG A 310 -13.01 -4.20 15.18
CA ARG A 310 -14.34 -4.11 15.80
C ARG A 310 -15.28 -3.17 15.05
N ALA A 311 -14.71 -2.21 14.34
CA ALA A 311 -15.42 -1.36 13.39
C ALA A 311 -14.43 -0.82 12.35
N TRP A 312 -14.93 -0.47 11.17
CA TRP A 312 -14.10 0.08 10.10
C TRP A 312 -14.93 0.91 9.13
N ARG A 313 -14.25 1.79 8.39
CA ARG A 313 -14.79 2.53 7.26
C ARG A 313 -13.75 2.53 6.17
N ILE A 314 -14.06 1.98 5.00
CA ILE A 314 -13.22 2.03 3.79
C ILE A 314 -13.96 2.89 2.78
N TYR A 315 -13.35 4.00 2.35
CA TYR A 315 -14.04 5.04 1.61
C TYR A 315 -13.34 5.35 0.25
N PRO A 316 -13.94 6.15 -0.65
CA PRO A 316 -15.13 7.00 -0.45
C PRO A 316 -16.38 6.24 0.04
#